data_AF-A0A0G4MVS7-F1
#
_entry.id   AF-A0A0G4MVS7-F1
#
_cell.length_a   1.000
_cell.length_b   1.000
_cell.length_c   1.000
_cell.angle_alpha   90.00
_cell.angle_beta   90.00
_cell.angle_gamma   90.00
#
_symmetry.space_group_name_H-M   'P 1'
#
loop_
_entity.id
_entity.type
_entity.pdbx_description
1 polymer ?
#
loop_
_entity_poly.entity_id
_entity_poly.type
_entity_poly.pdbx_seq_one_letter_code
_entity_poly.pdbx_strand_id
1 'polypeptide(L)'
;MAAALNFISKAAVPAFLGASLLSTAIYDVRGGSRAVIFDRVQGVKDEVINEGTHFLIPWLQKSIVFDVRTKPRSIATMTGSKDLQMVSLTLRVLHRPEVKALPKIYQNLGADYDERVLPSIGNEVLKSIVAQFDAAELITQREAVSQRIRSDLTRRAAEFNIALEDVSITHMTFGKEFTKAVEQKQIAQQDAERARFIVEKAEQERQANVIRAEGEAESADAIAKAISKSGDGLIQIRKIE
;
A
#
# COMPACT_ATOMS: atom_id res chain seq x y z
N MET A 1 -19.01 -11.59 74.75
CA MET A 1 -18.20 -10.95 73.69
C MET A 1 -17.14 -11.89 73.06
N ALA A 2 -16.36 -12.64 73.85
CA ALA A 2 -15.28 -13.49 73.31
C ALA A 2 -15.74 -14.62 72.35
N ALA A 3 -16.91 -15.23 72.59
CA ALA A 3 -17.43 -16.29 71.72
C ALA A 3 -17.86 -15.80 70.32
N ALA A 4 -18.45 -14.60 70.24
CA ALA A 4 -18.82 -13.98 68.97
C ALA A 4 -17.58 -13.59 68.15
N LEU A 5 -16.54 -13.07 68.80
CA LEU A 5 -15.28 -12.72 68.16
C LEU A 5 -14.54 -13.95 67.59
N ASN A 6 -14.56 -15.07 68.32
CA ASN A 6 -14.00 -16.35 67.88
C ASN A 6 -14.80 -17.02 66.75
N PHE A 7 -16.12 -16.84 66.70
CA PHE A 7 -16.94 -17.33 65.60
C PHE A 7 -16.71 -16.51 64.33
N ILE A 8 -16.66 -15.18 64.47
CA ILE A 8 -16.36 -14.28 63.35
C ILE A 8 -14.96 -14.53 62.81
N SER A 9 -13.94 -14.72 63.66
CA SER A 9 -12.58 -15.02 63.18
C SER A 9 -12.48 -16.39 62.50
N LYS A 10 -13.18 -17.42 63.01
CA LYS A 10 -13.24 -18.75 62.39
C LYS A 10 -14.01 -18.77 61.07
N ALA A 11 -15.03 -17.91 60.90
CA ALA A 11 -15.78 -17.77 59.66
C ALA A 11 -15.09 -16.82 58.64
N ALA A 12 -14.32 -15.84 59.12
CA ALA A 12 -13.64 -14.86 58.28
C ALA A 12 -12.53 -15.48 57.42
N VAL A 13 -11.76 -16.43 57.95
CA VAL A 13 -10.70 -17.11 57.20
C VAL A 13 -11.22 -17.89 55.98
N PRO A 14 -12.22 -18.79 56.10
CA PRO A 14 -12.78 -19.48 54.93
C PRO A 14 -13.56 -18.54 54.01
N ALA A 15 -14.24 -17.51 54.55
CA ALA A 15 -14.90 -16.50 53.71
C ALA A 15 -13.89 -15.68 52.88
N PHE A 16 -12.76 -15.30 53.48
CA PHE A 16 -11.68 -14.59 52.78
C PHE A 16 -11.01 -15.46 51.73
N LEU A 17 -10.70 -16.72 52.06
CA LEU A 17 -10.17 -17.70 51.10
C LEU A 17 -11.15 -17.95 49.95
N GLY A 18 -12.44 -18.12 50.23
CA GLY A 18 -13.48 -18.28 49.23
C GLY A 18 -13.61 -17.05 48.32
N ALA A 19 -13.63 -15.85 48.90
CA ALA A 19 -13.68 -14.59 48.13
C ALA A 19 -12.41 -14.38 47.28
N SER A 20 -11.24 -14.74 47.79
CA SER A 20 -9.97 -14.66 47.04
C SER A 20 -9.94 -15.64 45.87
N LEU A 21 -10.43 -16.88 46.06
CA LEU A 21 -10.56 -17.86 45.00
C LEU A 21 -11.58 -17.42 43.93
N LEU A 22 -12.71 -16.84 44.33
CA LEU A 22 -13.69 -16.31 43.37
C LEU A 22 -13.15 -15.11 42.60
N SER A 23 -12.44 -14.21 43.27
CA SER A 23 -11.83 -13.04 42.65
C SER A 23 -10.77 -13.42 41.62
N THR A 24 -9.96 -14.46 41.91
CA THR A 24 -8.94 -14.97 40.98
C THR A 24 -9.51 -15.84 39.86
N ALA A 25 -10.73 -16.36 40.02
CA ALA A 25 -11.43 -17.15 39.01
C ALA A 25 -12.09 -16.28 37.93
N ILE A 26 -12.38 -15.02 38.24
CA ILE A 26 -13.04 -14.10 37.29
C ILE A 26 -11.98 -13.43 36.41
N TYR A 27 -12.21 -13.42 35.10
CA TYR A 27 -11.41 -12.63 34.17
C TYR A 27 -12.29 -11.97 33.12
N ASP A 28 -11.88 -10.78 32.70
CA ASP A 28 -12.62 -9.97 31.72
C ASP A 28 -11.91 -9.97 30.37
N VAL A 29 -12.67 -10.29 29.32
CA VAL A 29 -12.24 -10.15 27.93
C VAL A 29 -12.82 -8.85 27.38
N ARG A 30 -11.96 -7.86 27.16
CA ARG A 30 -12.35 -6.55 26.64
C ARG A 30 -12.87 -6.66 25.20
N GLY A 31 -13.76 -5.74 24.83
CA GLY A 31 -14.31 -5.66 23.47
C GLY A 31 -13.21 -5.52 22.41
N GLY A 32 -13.33 -6.30 21.33
CA GLY A 32 -12.31 -6.39 20.28
C GLY A 32 -11.09 -7.27 20.63
N SER A 33 -11.16 -8.02 21.73
CA SER A 33 -10.22 -9.09 22.04
C SER A 33 -10.96 -10.43 22.16
N ARG A 34 -10.22 -11.53 22.04
CA ARG A 34 -10.71 -12.89 22.19
C ARG A 34 -9.74 -13.69 23.03
N ALA A 35 -10.23 -14.59 23.87
CA ALA A 35 -9.37 -15.38 24.74
C ALA A 35 -9.32 -16.84 24.29
N VAL A 36 -8.12 -17.40 24.32
CA VAL A 36 -7.85 -18.83 24.18
C VAL A 36 -7.52 -19.36 25.57
N ILE A 37 -8.14 -20.48 25.96
CA ILE A 37 -7.92 -21.10 27.26
C ILE A 37 -6.85 -22.20 27.14
N PHE A 38 -5.80 -22.06 27.93
CA PHE A 38 -4.83 -23.12 28.17
C PHE A 38 -5.19 -23.85 29.47
N ASP A 39 -5.48 -25.13 29.38
CA ASP A 39 -5.68 -26.04 30.50
C ASP A 39 -4.39 -26.82 30.75
N ARG A 40 -3.95 -26.94 32.01
CA ARG A 40 -2.72 -27.66 32.34
C ARG A 40 -2.81 -29.17 32.11
N VAL A 41 -4.01 -29.74 32.07
CA VAL A 41 -4.22 -31.19 31.89
C VAL A 41 -4.45 -31.54 30.42
N GLN A 42 -5.31 -30.79 29.73
CA GLN A 42 -5.71 -31.08 28.34
C GLN A 42 -4.97 -30.22 27.29
N GLY A 43 -4.20 -29.22 27.72
CA GLY A 43 -3.54 -28.28 26.82
C GLY A 43 -4.46 -27.15 26.35
N VAL A 44 -4.21 -26.64 25.16
CA VAL A 44 -4.96 -25.51 24.58
C VAL A 44 -6.33 -26.01 24.10
N LYS A 45 -7.42 -25.39 24.58
CA LYS A 45 -8.78 -25.69 24.13
C LYS A 45 -9.06 -25.08 22.76
N ASP A 46 -9.83 -25.80 21.94
CA ASP A 46 -10.23 -25.35 20.60
C ASP A 46 -11.33 -24.27 20.62
N GLU A 47 -12.01 -24.08 21.75
CA GLU A 47 -13.04 -23.06 21.88
C GLU A 47 -12.45 -21.68 22.15
N VAL A 48 -12.95 -20.70 21.40
CA VAL A 48 -12.55 -19.30 21.51
C VAL A 48 -13.58 -18.55 22.32
N ILE A 49 -13.13 -17.95 23.41
CA ILE A 49 -13.99 -17.20 24.31
C ILE A 49 -14.18 -15.78 23.78
N ASN A 50 -15.45 -15.39 23.65
CA ASN A 50 -15.87 -14.06 23.21
C ASN A 50 -15.66 -13.00 24.30
N GLU A 51 -15.88 -11.73 23.95
CA GLU A 51 -15.88 -10.64 24.93
C GLU A 51 -16.89 -10.84 26.05
N GLY A 52 -16.56 -10.37 27.25
CA GLY A 52 -17.36 -10.54 28.46
C GLY A 52 -16.54 -11.01 29.67
N THR A 53 -17.23 -11.10 30.81
CA THR A 53 -16.69 -11.64 32.06
C THR A 53 -16.89 -13.15 32.08
N HIS A 54 -15.80 -13.89 32.25
CA HIS A 54 -15.80 -15.35 32.24
C HIS A 54 -15.13 -15.90 33.49
N PHE A 55 -15.45 -17.16 33.80
CA PHE A 55 -14.86 -17.88 34.93
C PHE A 55 -13.82 -18.87 34.43
N LEU A 56 -12.64 -18.84 35.02
CA LEU A 56 -11.59 -19.84 34.86
C LEU A 56 -11.29 -20.48 36.21
N ILE A 57 -10.77 -21.71 36.20
CA ILE A 57 -10.31 -22.38 37.42
C ILE A 57 -8.89 -21.88 37.73
N PRO A 58 -8.67 -21.12 38.83
CA PRO A 58 -7.33 -20.67 39.21
C PRO A 58 -6.40 -21.86 39.34
N TRP A 59 -5.13 -21.71 38.92
CA TRP A 59 -4.09 -22.75 38.85
C TRP A 59 -4.22 -23.82 37.74
N LEU A 60 -5.42 -24.22 37.34
CA LEU A 60 -5.61 -25.22 36.27
C LEU A 60 -5.68 -24.59 34.89
N GLN A 61 -6.33 -23.43 34.77
CA GLN A 61 -6.60 -22.76 33.50
C GLN A 61 -5.93 -21.39 33.45
N LYS A 62 -5.44 -21.03 32.27
CA LYS A 62 -4.85 -19.72 31.98
C LYS A 62 -5.49 -19.15 30.72
N SER A 63 -5.99 -17.92 30.82
CA SER A 63 -6.50 -17.19 29.66
C SER A 63 -5.36 -16.48 28.94
N ILE A 64 -5.27 -16.68 27.62
CA ILE A 64 -4.38 -15.94 26.73
C ILE A 64 -5.26 -15.05 25.86
N VAL A 65 -5.14 -13.73 26.05
CA VAL A 65 -5.98 -12.76 25.36
C VAL A 65 -5.28 -12.30 24.08
N PHE A 66 -5.95 -12.48 22.96
CA PHE A 66 -5.55 -12.00 21.65
C PHE A 66 -6.35 -10.76 21.27
N ASP A 67 -5.67 -9.79 20.69
CA ASP A 67 -6.32 -8.66 20.04
C ASP A 67 -6.71 -9.07 18.61
N VAL A 68 -8.01 -9.00 18.30
CA VAL A 68 -8.56 -9.38 16.99
C VAL A 68 -8.85 -8.17 16.11
N ARG A 69 -8.46 -6.97 16.55
CA ARG A 69 -8.57 -5.74 15.77
C ARG A 69 -7.54 -5.71 14.65
N THR A 70 -7.88 -5.00 13.59
CA THR A 70 -6.96 -4.73 12.50
C THR A 70 -5.80 -3.87 12.98
N LYS A 71 -4.58 -4.37 12.78
CA LYS A 71 -3.34 -3.66 13.11
C LYS A 71 -2.52 -3.37 11.86
N PRO A 72 -1.95 -2.17 11.73
CA PRO A 72 -1.00 -1.89 10.67
C PRO A 72 0.37 -2.45 11.01
N ARG A 73 1.02 -3.07 10.04
CA ARG A 73 2.42 -3.47 10.10
C ARG A 73 3.16 -2.99 8.86
N SER A 74 4.36 -2.48 9.05
CA SER A 74 5.25 -2.06 7.96
C SER A 74 6.36 -3.09 7.78
N ILE A 75 6.59 -3.53 6.54
CA ILE A 75 7.62 -4.50 6.16
C ILE A 75 8.50 -3.80 5.14
N ALA A 76 9.78 -3.61 5.49
CA ALA A 76 10.77 -3.06 4.57
C ALA A 76 11.68 -4.18 4.06
N THR A 77 11.91 -4.19 2.75
CA THR A 77 12.80 -5.15 2.10
C THR A 77 13.61 -4.47 1.01
N MET A 78 14.81 -4.98 0.77
CA MET A 78 15.66 -4.59 -0.33
C MET A 78 15.88 -5.81 -1.22
N THR A 79 15.58 -5.68 -2.51
CA THR A 79 15.63 -6.79 -3.47
C THR A 79 16.05 -6.30 -4.85
N GLY A 80 16.60 -7.20 -5.65
CA GLY A 80 16.84 -6.96 -7.07
C GLY A 80 15.56 -7.11 -7.89
N SER A 81 15.38 -6.26 -8.89
CA SER A 81 14.41 -6.44 -9.98
C SER A 81 14.94 -7.43 -11.03
N LYS A 82 14.11 -7.74 -12.04
CA LYS A 82 14.47 -8.62 -13.16
C LYS A 82 15.70 -8.15 -13.95
N ASP A 83 15.88 -6.84 -14.08
CA ASP A 83 17.02 -6.18 -14.71
C ASP A 83 18.19 -5.89 -13.73
N LEU A 84 18.22 -6.61 -12.60
CA LEU A 84 19.28 -6.55 -11.59
C LEU A 84 19.45 -5.17 -10.93
N GLN A 85 18.42 -4.33 -10.96
CA GLN A 85 18.44 -3.06 -10.24
C GLN A 85 18.03 -3.25 -8.78
N MET A 86 18.76 -2.60 -7.88
CA MET A 86 18.43 -2.64 -6.46
C MET A 86 17.23 -1.74 -6.17
N VAL A 87 16.17 -2.32 -5.61
CA VAL A 87 14.94 -1.64 -5.22
C VAL A 87 14.71 -1.83 -3.72
N SER A 88 14.49 -0.72 -3.01
CA SER A 88 14.06 -0.72 -1.62
C SER A 88 12.56 -0.43 -1.56
N LEU A 89 11.82 -1.33 -0.93
CA LEU A 89 10.36 -1.33 -0.89
C LEU A 89 9.89 -1.40 0.54
N THR A 90 8.90 -0.56 0.86
CA THR A 90 8.19 -0.60 2.14
C THR A 90 6.72 -0.89 1.89
N LEU A 91 6.27 -2.03 2.38
CA LEU A 91 4.91 -2.51 2.29
C LEU A 91 4.19 -2.27 3.63
N ARG A 92 3.02 -1.65 3.58
CA ARG A 92 2.09 -1.58 4.70
C ARG A 92 1.04 -2.67 4.54
N VAL A 93 0.83 -3.43 5.61
CA VAL A 93 -0.13 -4.52 5.67
C VAL A 93 -1.06 -4.27 6.84
N LEU A 94 -2.36 -4.26 6.59
CA LEU A 94 -3.38 -4.29 7.63
C LEU A 94 -3.79 -5.75 7.85
N HIS A 95 -3.53 -6.28 9.04
CA HIS A 95 -3.78 -7.67 9.35
C HIS A 95 -4.64 -7.83 10.60
N ARG A 96 -5.33 -8.96 10.67
CA ARG A 96 -6.01 -9.45 11.87
C ARG A 96 -5.98 -10.98 11.90
N PRO A 97 -5.92 -11.62 13.08
CA PRO A 97 -5.97 -13.07 13.16
C PRO A 97 -7.39 -13.57 12.89
N GLU A 98 -7.53 -14.77 12.32
CA GLU A 98 -8.83 -15.39 12.18
C GLU A 98 -9.36 -15.88 13.53
N VAL A 99 -10.51 -15.37 13.95
CA VAL A 99 -11.09 -15.65 15.28
C VAL A 99 -11.28 -17.14 15.52
N LYS A 100 -11.73 -17.91 14.51
CA LYS A 100 -11.99 -19.35 14.65
C LYS A 100 -10.72 -20.19 14.81
N ALA A 101 -9.58 -19.68 14.34
CA ALA A 101 -8.32 -20.41 14.31
C ALA A 101 -7.32 -19.93 15.37
N LEU A 102 -7.72 -19.03 16.28
CA LEU A 102 -6.85 -18.51 17.36
C LEU A 102 -6.15 -19.61 18.18
N PRO A 103 -6.79 -20.75 18.53
CA PRO A 103 -6.11 -21.83 19.24
C PRO A 103 -4.95 -22.42 18.43
N LYS A 104 -5.16 -22.63 17.13
CA LYS A 104 -4.14 -23.14 16.20
C LYS A 104 -3.01 -22.15 16.00
N ILE A 105 -3.33 -20.86 15.88
CA ILE A 105 -2.34 -19.78 15.80
C ILE A 105 -1.47 -19.79 17.05
N TYR A 106 -2.07 -19.85 18.24
CA TYR A 106 -1.31 -19.89 19.49
C TYR A 106 -0.43 -21.13 19.61
N GLN A 107 -0.94 -22.32 19.24
CA GLN A 107 -0.18 -23.57 19.30
C GLN A 107 1.02 -23.58 18.33
N ASN A 108 0.83 -23.11 17.09
CA ASN A 108 1.86 -23.21 16.04
C ASN A 108 2.83 -22.03 16.02
N LEU A 109 2.34 -20.81 16.29
CA LEU A 109 3.07 -19.56 16.07
C LEU A 109 3.37 -18.83 17.38
N GLY A 110 2.58 -19.07 18.41
CA GLY A 110 2.67 -18.37 19.70
C GLY A 110 1.84 -17.08 19.74
N ALA A 111 2.07 -16.28 20.79
CA ALA A 111 1.40 -14.98 20.95
C ALA A 111 1.91 -13.93 19.94
N ASP A 112 3.20 -13.98 19.60
CA ASP A 112 3.89 -13.02 18.73
C ASP A 112 3.87 -13.45 17.25
N TYR A 113 2.73 -13.98 16.80
CA TYR A 113 2.57 -14.55 15.46
C TYR A 113 2.81 -13.50 14.36
N ASP A 114 2.40 -12.25 14.60
CA ASP A 114 2.53 -11.15 13.67
C ASP A 114 3.99 -10.68 13.54
N GLU A 115 4.77 -10.78 14.62
CA GLU A 115 6.19 -10.43 14.60
C GLU A 115 7.05 -11.40 13.82
N ARG A 116 6.71 -12.69 13.89
CA ARG A 116 7.50 -13.76 13.28
C ARG A 116 7.08 -14.04 11.84
N VAL A 117 5.77 -14.14 11.58
CA VAL A 117 5.27 -14.64 10.30
C VAL A 117 5.23 -13.56 9.24
N LEU A 118 4.65 -12.39 9.55
CA LEU A 118 4.39 -11.36 8.54
C LEU A 118 5.66 -10.84 7.84
N PRO A 119 6.78 -10.53 8.54
CA PRO A 119 8.01 -10.14 7.85
C PRO A 119 8.60 -11.27 7.01
N SER A 120 8.46 -12.53 7.44
CA SER A 120 8.99 -13.69 6.72
C SER A 120 8.27 -13.88 5.38
N ILE A 121 6.94 -14.01 5.41
CA ILE A 121 6.13 -14.18 4.20
C ILE A 121 6.16 -12.93 3.32
N GLY A 122 6.18 -11.74 3.93
CA GLY A 122 6.24 -10.47 3.21
C GLY A 122 7.54 -10.34 2.42
N ASN A 123 8.68 -10.63 3.05
CA ASN A 123 9.98 -10.58 2.38
C ASN A 123 10.10 -11.63 1.28
N GLU A 124 9.58 -12.83 1.48
CA GLU A 124 9.55 -13.90 0.47
C GLU A 124 8.73 -13.49 -0.76
N VAL A 125 7.47 -13.08 -0.56
CA VAL A 125 6.56 -12.68 -1.64
C VAL A 125 7.08 -11.45 -2.38
N LEU A 126 7.57 -10.43 -1.66
CA LEU A 126 8.13 -9.23 -2.28
C LEU A 126 9.34 -9.57 -3.14
N LYS A 127 10.28 -10.39 -2.66
CA LYS A 127 11.44 -10.81 -3.46
C LYS A 127 11.03 -11.60 -4.70
N SER A 128 10.07 -12.51 -4.57
CA SER A 128 9.58 -13.34 -5.68
C SER A 128 8.87 -12.52 -6.77
N ILE A 129 8.02 -11.57 -6.38
CA ILE A 129 7.29 -10.73 -7.33
C ILE A 129 8.21 -9.71 -7.98
N VAL A 130 9.03 -9.00 -7.20
CA VAL A 130 9.88 -7.93 -7.73
C VAL A 130 10.92 -8.46 -8.71
N ALA A 131 11.42 -9.69 -8.50
CA ALA A 131 12.33 -10.35 -9.43
C ALA A 131 11.69 -10.69 -10.80
N GLN A 132 10.36 -10.62 -10.93
CA GLN A 132 9.65 -10.89 -12.20
C GLN A 132 9.42 -9.62 -13.04
N PHE A 133 9.56 -8.43 -12.45
CA PHE A 133 9.29 -7.16 -13.11
C PHE A 133 10.58 -6.35 -13.29
N ASP A 134 10.64 -5.59 -14.38
CA ASP A 134 11.72 -4.63 -14.61
C ASP A 134 11.54 -3.38 -13.75
N ALA A 135 12.64 -2.67 -13.42
CA ALA A 135 12.56 -1.48 -12.57
C ALA A 135 11.62 -0.39 -13.13
N ALA A 136 11.55 -0.23 -14.46
CA ALA A 136 10.63 0.72 -15.10
C ALA A 136 9.15 0.31 -14.99
N GLU A 137 8.86 -1.00 -15.00
CA GLU A 137 7.51 -1.53 -14.85
C GLU A 137 6.99 -1.34 -13.42
N LEU A 138 7.87 -1.45 -12.42
CA LEU A 138 7.52 -1.18 -11.02
C LEU A 138 7.03 0.27 -10.80
N ILE A 139 7.50 1.21 -11.62
CA ILE A 139 7.07 2.62 -11.60
C ILE A 139 5.77 2.80 -12.39
N THR A 140 5.72 2.28 -13.61
CA THR A 140 4.62 2.56 -14.56
C THR A 140 3.38 1.71 -14.32
N GLN A 141 3.53 0.46 -13.85
CA GLN A 141 2.46 -0.52 -13.62
C GLN A 141 2.31 -0.86 -12.13
N ARG A 142 2.49 0.14 -11.27
CA ARG A 142 2.53 -0.04 -9.81
C ARG A 142 1.25 -0.70 -9.27
N GLU A 143 0.09 -0.37 -9.83
CA GLU A 143 -1.20 -0.94 -9.45
C GLU A 143 -1.26 -2.44 -9.72
N ALA A 144 -0.80 -2.89 -10.89
CA ALA A 144 -0.78 -4.30 -11.25
C ALA A 144 0.16 -5.10 -10.33
N VAL A 145 1.34 -4.54 -10.04
CA VAL A 145 2.30 -5.13 -9.09
C VAL A 145 1.71 -5.21 -7.69
N SER A 146 1.04 -4.14 -7.22
CA SER A 146 0.40 -4.10 -5.91
C SER A 146 -0.72 -5.14 -5.78
N GLN A 147 -1.58 -5.28 -6.80
CA GLN A 147 -2.62 -6.31 -6.83
C GLN A 147 -2.04 -7.73 -6.76
N ARG A 148 -0.94 -7.97 -7.48
CA ARG A 148 -0.29 -9.28 -7.48
C ARG A 148 0.36 -9.61 -6.14
N ILE A 149 1.05 -8.63 -5.53
CA ILE A 149 1.58 -8.76 -4.16
C ILE A 149 0.43 -9.05 -3.18
N ARG A 150 -0.69 -8.32 -3.28
CA ARG A 150 -1.85 -8.55 -2.41
C ARG A 150 -2.39 -9.97 -2.55
N SER A 151 -2.62 -10.44 -3.77
CA SER A 151 -3.14 -11.79 -4.04
C SER A 151 -2.23 -12.88 -3.45
N ASP A 152 -0.93 -12.80 -3.70
CA ASP A 152 0.03 -13.80 -3.23
C ASP A 152 0.23 -13.74 -1.72
N LEU A 153 0.31 -12.54 -1.15
CA LEU A 153 0.47 -12.37 0.29
C LEU A 153 -0.78 -12.81 1.05
N THR A 154 -1.99 -12.51 0.55
CA THR A 154 -3.24 -12.99 1.13
C THR A 154 -3.33 -14.51 1.10
N ARG A 155 -2.95 -15.14 -0.02
CA ARG A 155 -2.90 -16.60 -0.13
C ARG A 155 -1.93 -17.23 0.88
N ARG A 156 -0.71 -16.70 0.99
CA ARG A 156 0.29 -17.19 1.94
C ARG A 156 -0.10 -16.93 3.40
N ALA A 157 -0.68 -15.78 3.71
CA ALA A 157 -1.16 -15.45 5.05
C ALA A 157 -2.33 -16.35 5.50
N ALA A 158 -3.19 -16.77 4.57
CA ALA A 158 -4.29 -17.68 4.86
C ALA A 158 -3.81 -19.06 5.33
N GLU A 159 -2.66 -19.56 4.86
CA GLU A 159 -2.05 -20.82 5.35
C GLU A 159 -1.72 -20.75 6.85
N PHE A 160 -1.43 -19.54 7.36
CA PHE A 160 -1.16 -19.27 8.77
C PHE A 160 -2.39 -18.79 9.54
N ASN A 161 -3.57 -18.80 8.93
CA ASN A 161 -4.84 -18.29 9.50
C ASN A 161 -4.79 -16.80 9.87
N ILE A 162 -4.03 -16.00 9.12
CA ILE A 162 -3.95 -14.54 9.27
C ILE A 162 -4.73 -13.91 8.11
N ALA A 163 -5.74 -13.11 8.43
CA ALA A 163 -6.49 -12.35 7.44
C ALA A 163 -5.80 -11.01 7.16
N LEU A 164 -5.62 -10.69 5.88
CA LEU A 164 -5.12 -9.40 5.43
C LEU A 164 -6.29 -8.58 4.88
N GLU A 165 -6.54 -7.41 5.45
CA GLU A 165 -7.61 -6.52 4.99
C GLU A 165 -7.13 -5.65 3.83
N ASP A 166 -5.95 -5.06 3.99
CA ASP A 166 -5.32 -4.22 2.98
C ASP A 166 -3.81 -4.47 2.92
N VAL A 167 -3.27 -4.34 1.71
CA VAL A 167 -1.85 -4.49 1.42
C VAL A 167 -1.50 -3.39 0.42
N SER A 168 -0.62 -2.48 0.82
CA SER A 168 -0.28 -1.30 0.03
C SER A 168 1.21 -0.98 0.08
N ILE A 169 1.80 -0.71 -1.08
CA ILE A 169 3.18 -0.23 -1.16
C ILE A 169 3.17 1.23 -0.70
N THR A 170 3.91 1.56 0.36
CA THR A 170 3.99 2.95 0.85
C THR A 170 5.15 3.70 0.20
N HIS A 171 6.35 3.12 0.26
CA HIS A 171 7.56 3.72 -0.29
C HIS A 171 8.26 2.74 -1.23
N MET A 172 8.80 3.28 -2.33
CA MET A 172 9.60 2.55 -3.30
C MET A 172 10.72 3.46 -3.76
N THR A 173 11.96 3.03 -3.56
CA THR A 173 13.15 3.78 -3.97
C THR A 173 14.08 2.89 -4.78
N PHE A 174 14.67 3.46 -5.82
CA PHE A 174 15.63 2.81 -6.70
C PHE A 174 17.04 3.30 -6.37
N GLY A 175 18.06 2.57 -6.83
CA GLY A 175 19.44 3.03 -6.78
C GLY A 175 19.60 4.43 -7.37
N LYS A 176 20.45 5.27 -6.77
CA LYS A 176 20.65 6.68 -7.18
C LYS A 176 21.05 6.81 -8.65
N GLU A 177 21.88 5.89 -9.14
CA GLU A 177 22.35 5.86 -10.53
C GLU A 177 21.20 5.62 -11.51
N PHE A 178 20.30 4.69 -11.20
CA PHE A 178 19.12 4.41 -12.02
C PHE A 178 18.18 5.61 -12.08
N THR A 179 17.86 6.22 -10.93
CA THR A 179 17.00 7.41 -10.89
C THR A 179 17.58 8.54 -11.73
N LYS A 180 18.90 8.78 -11.62
CA LYS A 180 19.60 9.79 -12.42
C LYS A 180 19.56 9.48 -13.92
N ALA A 181 19.75 8.22 -14.30
CA ALA A 181 19.70 7.80 -15.70
C ALA A 181 18.29 7.94 -16.30
N VAL A 182 17.25 7.61 -15.54
CA VAL A 182 15.85 7.80 -15.96
C VAL A 182 15.53 9.28 -16.14
N GLU A 183 15.93 10.12 -15.19
CA GLU A 183 15.76 11.58 -15.28
C GLU A 183 16.47 12.16 -16.51
N GLN A 184 17.73 11.76 -16.75
CA GLN A 184 18.48 12.17 -17.94
C GLN A 184 17.81 11.71 -19.23
N LYS A 185 17.29 10.49 -19.27
CA LYS A 185 16.55 9.97 -20.43
C LYS A 185 15.27 10.78 -20.68
N GLN A 186 14.54 11.16 -19.63
CA GLN A 186 13.36 12.00 -19.74
C GLN A 186 13.70 13.40 -20.27
N ILE A 187 14.78 14.01 -19.76
CA ILE A 187 15.25 15.31 -20.26
C ILE A 187 15.63 15.21 -21.75
N ALA A 188 16.41 14.21 -22.13
CA ALA A 188 16.81 14.02 -23.53
C ALA A 188 15.61 13.75 -24.47
N GLN A 189 14.59 13.03 -24.00
CA GLN A 189 13.35 12.81 -24.75
C GLN A 189 12.56 14.11 -24.93
N GLN A 190 12.43 14.91 -23.87
CA GLN A 190 11.76 16.22 -23.94
C GLN A 190 12.51 17.19 -24.85
N ASP A 191 13.84 17.20 -24.81
CA ASP A 191 14.66 18.04 -25.68
C ASP A 191 14.53 17.62 -27.14
N ALA A 192 14.49 16.32 -27.43
CA ALA A 192 14.25 15.81 -28.77
C ALA A 192 12.85 16.17 -29.29
N GLU A 193 11.82 16.09 -28.44
CA GLU A 193 10.45 16.48 -28.79
C GLU A 193 10.34 17.99 -29.05
N ARG A 194 10.99 18.82 -28.22
CA ARG A 194 11.09 20.26 -28.45
C ARG A 194 11.81 20.58 -29.76
N ALA A 195 12.93 19.92 -30.05
CA ALA A 195 13.67 20.12 -31.29
C ALA A 195 12.80 19.78 -32.52
N ARG A 196 12.04 18.67 -32.46
CA ARG A 196 11.08 18.32 -33.51
C ARG A 196 10.00 19.39 -33.69
N PHE A 197 9.43 19.88 -32.60
CA PHE A 197 8.41 20.94 -32.65
C PHE A 197 8.96 22.25 -33.23
N ILE A 198 10.21 22.60 -32.94
CA ILE A 198 10.87 23.79 -33.52
C ILE A 198 11.04 23.63 -35.03
N VAL A 199 11.47 22.45 -35.48
CA VAL A 199 11.63 22.16 -36.92
C VAL A 199 10.28 22.21 -37.62
N GLU A 200 9.26 21.57 -37.06
CA GLU A 200 7.90 21.57 -37.60
C GLU A 200 7.34 22.99 -37.67
N LYS A 201 7.51 23.79 -36.62
CA LYS A 201 7.12 25.21 -36.62
C LYS A 201 7.83 26.00 -37.73
N ALA A 202 9.13 25.82 -37.90
CA ALA A 202 9.91 26.49 -38.94
C ALA A 202 9.48 26.06 -40.35
N GLU A 203 9.06 24.80 -40.52
CA GLU A 203 8.55 24.27 -41.79
C GLU A 203 7.17 24.85 -42.12
N GLN A 204 6.26 24.92 -41.12
CA GLN A 204 4.96 25.58 -41.25
C GLN A 204 5.11 27.08 -41.56
N GLU A 205 6.02 27.79 -40.87
CA GLU A 205 6.32 29.20 -41.16
C GLU A 205 6.86 29.40 -42.57
N ARG A 206 7.77 28.52 -43.04
CA ARG A 206 8.27 28.55 -44.42
C ARG A 206 7.12 28.37 -45.41
N GLN A 207 6.27 27.37 -45.20
CA GLN A 207 5.14 27.11 -46.09
C GLN A 207 4.15 28.27 -46.11
N ALA A 208 3.85 28.87 -44.95
CA ALA A 208 3.03 30.07 -44.86
C ALA A 208 3.64 31.26 -45.62
N ASN A 209 4.97 31.43 -45.58
CA ASN A 209 5.66 32.48 -46.32
C ASN A 209 5.62 32.27 -47.84
N VAL A 210 5.78 31.02 -48.31
CA VAL A 210 5.67 30.68 -49.74
C VAL A 210 4.25 30.96 -50.24
N ILE A 211 3.23 30.47 -49.53
CA ILE A 211 1.82 30.71 -49.88
C ILE A 211 1.51 32.22 -49.90
N ARG A 212 2.05 32.99 -48.94
CA ARG A 212 1.87 34.45 -48.92
C ARG A 212 2.54 35.12 -50.12
N ALA A 213 3.77 34.73 -50.46
CA ALA A 213 4.48 35.29 -51.61
C ALA A 213 3.80 34.95 -52.95
N GLU A 214 3.31 33.72 -53.11
CA GLU A 214 2.52 33.30 -54.27
C GLU A 214 1.20 34.08 -54.35
N GLY A 215 0.50 34.23 -53.21
CA GLY A 215 -0.73 35.02 -53.14
C GLY A 215 -0.51 36.51 -53.46
N GLU A 216 0.62 37.09 -53.03
CA GLU A 216 1.02 38.45 -53.37
C GLU A 216 1.36 38.59 -54.86
N ALA A 217 2.09 37.63 -55.44
CA ALA A 217 2.42 37.61 -56.86
C ALA A 217 1.16 37.49 -57.74
N GLU A 218 0.26 36.56 -57.41
CA GLU A 218 -1.01 36.38 -58.13
C GLU A 218 -1.91 37.62 -57.97
N SER A 219 -1.94 38.23 -56.78
CA SER A 219 -2.64 39.50 -56.54
C SER A 219 -2.05 40.63 -57.37
N ALA A 220 -0.71 40.74 -57.43
CA ALA A 220 -0.03 41.76 -58.23
C ALA A 220 -0.31 41.58 -59.74
N ASP A 221 -0.28 40.35 -60.24
CA ASP A 221 -0.62 40.01 -61.62
C ASP A 221 -2.09 40.34 -61.95
N ALA A 222 -3.01 40.03 -61.04
CA ALA A 222 -4.43 40.36 -61.19
C ALA A 222 -4.64 41.88 -61.23
N ILE A 223 -3.98 42.63 -60.33
CA ILE A 223 -4.00 44.09 -60.31
C ILE A 223 -3.39 44.66 -61.61
N ALA A 224 -2.24 44.15 -62.06
CA ALA A 224 -1.58 44.61 -63.29
C ALA A 224 -2.47 44.38 -64.53
N LYS A 225 -3.10 43.21 -64.64
CA LYS A 225 -4.09 42.93 -65.70
C LYS A 225 -5.29 43.88 -65.63
N ALA A 226 -5.81 44.15 -64.43
CA ALA A 226 -6.91 45.09 -64.24
C ALA A 226 -6.54 46.53 -64.63
N ILE A 227 -5.33 46.99 -64.30
CA ILE A 227 -4.78 48.30 -64.69
C ILE A 227 -4.62 48.38 -66.21
N SER A 228 -4.07 47.34 -66.86
CA SER A 228 -3.89 47.33 -68.32
C SER A 228 -5.21 47.43 -69.10
N LYS A 229 -6.32 46.92 -68.53
CA LYS A 229 -7.65 47.01 -69.13
C LYS A 229 -8.35 48.35 -68.88
N SER A 230 -8.08 49.00 -67.74
CA SER A 230 -8.84 50.17 -67.28
C SER A 230 -8.14 51.52 -67.53
N GLY A 231 -6.89 51.53 -68.00
CA GLY A 231 -6.14 52.76 -68.30
C GLY A 231 -5.61 53.50 -67.06
N ASP A 232 -4.64 54.39 -67.28
CA ASP A 232 -3.73 54.97 -66.27
C ASP A 232 -4.41 55.89 -65.21
N GLY A 233 -5.72 56.14 -65.34
CA GLY A 233 -6.48 57.05 -64.48
C GLY A 233 -6.62 56.60 -63.03
N LEU A 234 -6.64 55.28 -62.76
CA LEU A 234 -6.78 54.75 -61.39
C LEU A 234 -5.50 54.87 -60.55
N ILE A 235 -4.32 54.92 -61.18
CA ILE A 235 -3.03 55.03 -60.48
C ILE A 235 -2.81 56.46 -59.97
N GLN A 236 -3.31 57.48 -60.70
CA GLN A 236 -3.18 58.88 -60.28
C GLN A 236 -4.07 59.22 -59.07
N ILE A 237 -5.27 58.63 -58.96
CA ILE A 237 -6.18 58.87 -57.82
C ILE A 237 -5.57 58.32 -56.52
N ARG A 238 -4.93 57.14 -56.56
CA ARG A 238 -4.32 56.50 -55.38
C ARG A 238 -3.03 57.16 -54.91
N LYS A 239 -2.49 58.13 -55.67
CA LYS A 239 -1.28 58.91 -55.34
C LYS A 239 -1.58 60.22 -54.62
N ILE A 240 -2.86 60.62 -54.58
CA ILE A 240 -3.33 61.89 -54.01
C ILE A 240 -3.87 61.71 -52.57
N GLU A 241 -4.20 60.48 -52.17
CA GLU A 241 -4.41 60.07 -50.77
C GLU A 241 -3.10 59.62 -50.11
#